data_AF-A0A7E4W6R3-F1
#
_entry.id   AF-A0A7E4W6R3-F1
#
_cell.length_a   1.000
_cell.length_b   1.000
_cell.length_c   1.000
_cell.angle_alpha   90.00
_cell.angle_beta   90.00
_cell.angle_gamma   90.00
#
_symmetry.space_group_name_H-M   'P 1'
#
loop_
_entity.id
_entity.type
_entity.pdbx_description
1 polymer ?
#
loop_
_entity_poly.entity_id
_entity_poly.type
_entity_poly.pdbx_seq_one_letter_code
_entity_poly.pdbx_strand_id
1 'polypeptide(L)'
;MMGSEMGASIMNALIKPIERLSALVVSPLSNLKPGQIKTLDALTDPILDKVIQIDDDGLNAAATSNATIERKTFVLRCINYENDINYPGTLFCPYEHIFAYSTWSDIGIGVCLLLVCVGSLVVCLLGIVKLMQDLLAGRIAVLLRKIMDKRLPYPFGWLTDYLVMLFGCAVVMVIQSSSVFRSALTPLVGVGVVTLDRLYPLIVGSNVGTTFTGVLAALSSDSTKLTETLQMALSQTFYNFFGLLLFYPIPFLRRIPMNLAMKLGDTTAKYRWFALVYILVVFILLPAFLLAISFLPLPAMISILGVVIIFCIFVVVVNVLQRKCAKCLPEVLKTWNFLPIWMHSLQPYDHFMTRHLSKLACCRKCFQQQPENDENSVSGFIGEISEPPVARLIRLSHQTQV
;
A
#
# COMPACT_ATOMS: atom_id res chain seq x y z
N MET A 1 -31.13 12.39 -23.21
CA MET A 1 -30.28 11.44 -23.96
C MET A 1 -28.95 12.04 -24.46
N MET A 2 -28.80 13.35 -24.66
CA MET A 2 -27.49 13.96 -25.06
C MET A 2 -26.48 14.18 -23.90
N GLY A 3 -26.88 13.99 -22.63
CA GLY A 3 -26.04 14.26 -21.46
C GLY A 3 -25.09 13.13 -21.04
N SER A 4 -25.37 11.87 -21.42
CA SER A 4 -24.52 10.71 -21.10
C SER A 4 -23.34 10.56 -22.07
N GLU A 5 -23.47 11.01 -23.31
CA GLU A 5 -22.39 10.97 -24.31
C GLU A 5 -21.30 12.01 -24.04
N MET A 6 -21.69 13.23 -23.64
CA MET A 6 -20.73 14.25 -23.24
C MET A 6 -19.99 13.81 -21.97
N GLY A 7 -20.73 13.11 -21.09
CA GLY A 7 -20.34 12.39 -19.86
C GLY A 7 -19.08 11.52 -19.96
N ALA A 8 -19.13 10.62 -20.92
CA ALA A 8 -17.98 9.80 -21.25
C ALA A 8 -16.86 10.62 -21.90
N SER A 9 -17.17 11.74 -22.55
CA SER A 9 -16.24 12.51 -23.39
C SER A 9 -15.14 13.25 -22.64
N ILE A 10 -15.39 13.80 -21.43
CA ILE A 10 -14.36 14.57 -20.69
C ILE A 10 -13.47 13.68 -19.81
N MET A 11 -14.02 12.63 -19.21
CA MET A 11 -13.20 11.59 -18.58
C MET A 11 -12.39 10.84 -19.64
N ASN A 12 -12.98 10.58 -20.82
CA ASN A 12 -12.23 10.20 -22.01
C ASN A 12 -11.26 11.30 -22.46
N ALA A 13 -11.50 12.59 -22.29
CA ALA A 13 -10.55 13.64 -22.73
C ALA A 13 -9.29 13.72 -21.86
N LEU A 14 -9.37 13.35 -20.58
CA LEU A 14 -8.22 13.26 -19.67
C LEU A 14 -7.53 11.88 -19.73
N ILE A 15 -8.29 10.81 -19.96
CA ILE A 15 -7.78 9.43 -20.02
C ILE A 15 -7.34 9.03 -21.43
N LYS A 16 -8.08 9.37 -22.51
CA LYS A 16 -7.73 9.04 -23.91
C LYS A 16 -6.37 9.55 -24.36
N PRO A 17 -5.83 10.71 -23.95
CA PRO A 17 -4.48 11.08 -24.34
C PRO A 17 -3.47 10.11 -23.74
N ILE A 18 -3.64 9.73 -22.48
CA ILE A 18 -2.76 8.79 -21.75
C ILE A 18 -2.91 7.37 -22.32
N GLU A 19 -4.15 6.96 -22.59
CA GLU A 19 -4.51 5.68 -23.21
C GLU A 19 -4.05 5.59 -24.67
N ARG A 20 -4.14 6.68 -25.45
CA ARG A 20 -3.56 6.74 -26.81
C ARG A 20 -2.05 6.73 -26.78
N LEU A 21 -1.42 7.45 -25.86
CA LEU A 21 0.04 7.43 -25.69
C LEU A 21 0.51 6.02 -25.31
N SER A 22 -0.21 5.38 -24.40
CA SER A 22 -0.01 3.99 -24.02
C SER A 22 -0.19 3.05 -25.21
N ALA A 23 -1.31 3.14 -25.94
CA ALA A 23 -1.61 2.31 -27.10
C ALA A 23 -0.58 2.47 -28.24
N LEU A 24 -0.01 3.67 -28.41
CA LEU A 24 1.05 3.94 -29.39
C LEU A 24 2.38 3.26 -29.02
N VAL A 25 2.64 3.07 -27.73
CA VAL A 25 3.82 2.37 -27.19
C VAL A 25 3.59 0.85 -27.17
N VAL A 26 2.35 0.40 -26.92
CA VAL A 26 1.99 -1.02 -26.83
C VAL A 26 1.83 -1.68 -28.20
N SER A 27 1.34 -0.96 -29.22
CA SER A 27 1.10 -1.53 -30.55
C SER A 27 2.33 -2.19 -31.20
N PRO A 28 3.57 -1.65 -31.12
CA PRO A 28 4.75 -2.36 -31.59
C PRO A 28 5.19 -3.54 -30.71
N LEU A 29 4.86 -3.56 -29.41
CA LEU A 29 5.19 -4.66 -28.49
C LEU A 29 4.28 -5.88 -28.67
N SER A 30 3.03 -5.66 -29.08
CA SER A 30 2.04 -6.73 -29.29
C SER A 30 2.38 -7.75 -30.40
N ASN A 31 3.38 -7.45 -31.24
CA ASN A 31 3.86 -8.34 -32.30
C ASN A 31 4.94 -9.34 -31.83
N LEU A 32 5.38 -9.26 -30.57
CA LEU A 32 6.25 -10.28 -29.96
C LEU A 32 5.37 -11.42 -29.45
N LYS A 33 5.35 -12.56 -30.16
CA LYS A 33 4.64 -13.78 -29.74
C LYS A 33 5.08 -14.22 -28.34
N PRO A 34 4.23 -14.16 -27.29
CA PRO A 34 4.51 -14.77 -26.02
C PRO A 34 3.76 -16.10 -26.01
N GLY A 35 4.45 -17.16 -26.37
CA GLY A 35 3.85 -18.48 -26.45
C GLY A 35 4.93 -19.50 -26.66
N GLN A 36 5.59 -19.91 -25.57
CA GLN A 36 6.19 -21.23 -25.39
C GLN A 36 7.05 -21.30 -24.11
N ILE A 37 6.51 -20.96 -22.93
CA ILE A 37 7.06 -21.57 -21.71
C ILE A 37 5.94 -21.75 -20.68
N LYS A 38 5.17 -22.84 -20.79
CA LYS A 38 4.39 -23.39 -19.65
C LYS A 38 5.36 -24.06 -18.67
N THR A 39 6.29 -23.29 -18.09
CA THR A 39 7.24 -23.78 -17.07
C THR A 39 6.55 -24.05 -15.75
N LEU A 40 5.46 -23.33 -15.48
CA LEU A 40 4.73 -23.48 -14.23
C LEU A 40 3.93 -24.78 -14.21
N ASP A 41 3.23 -25.12 -15.29
CA ASP A 41 2.50 -26.40 -15.42
C ASP A 41 3.49 -27.57 -15.28
N ALA A 42 4.63 -27.53 -15.98
CA ALA A 42 5.69 -28.54 -15.85
C ALA A 42 6.27 -28.70 -14.44
N LEU A 43 6.19 -27.66 -13.59
CA LEU A 43 6.61 -27.71 -12.19
C LEU A 43 5.46 -28.10 -11.24
N THR A 44 4.23 -27.74 -11.58
CA THR A 44 3.04 -27.86 -10.73
C THR A 44 2.36 -29.22 -10.92
N ASP A 45 2.24 -29.68 -12.15
CA ASP A 45 1.61 -30.95 -12.53
C ASP A 45 2.18 -32.16 -11.76
N PRO A 46 3.50 -32.38 -11.64
CA PRO A 46 4.02 -33.52 -10.88
C PRO A 46 3.76 -33.44 -9.38
N ILE A 47 3.56 -32.23 -8.84
CA ILE A 47 3.18 -32.04 -7.43
C ILE A 47 1.68 -32.29 -7.29
N LEU A 48 0.87 -31.79 -8.23
CA LEU A 48 -0.58 -31.96 -8.25
C LEU A 48 -0.96 -33.44 -8.35
N ASP A 49 -0.32 -34.19 -9.25
CA ASP A 49 -0.55 -35.63 -9.45
C ASP A 49 -0.24 -36.47 -8.20
N LYS A 50 0.69 -36.02 -7.35
CA LYS A 50 0.96 -36.65 -6.05
C LYS A 50 -0.05 -36.26 -4.97
N VAL A 51 -0.67 -35.09 -5.08
CA VAL A 51 -1.64 -34.61 -4.11
C VAL A 51 -3.02 -35.18 -4.39
N ILE A 52 -3.49 -35.11 -5.63
CA ILE A 52 -4.81 -35.59 -6.06
C ILE A 52 -4.82 -35.90 -7.56
N GLN A 53 -5.45 -37.01 -7.94
CA GLN A 53 -5.80 -37.29 -9.34
C GLN A 53 -7.31 -37.32 -9.49
N ILE A 54 -7.80 -36.63 -10.52
CA ILE A 54 -9.23 -36.39 -10.76
C ILE A 54 -9.58 -36.97 -12.12
N ASP A 55 -10.78 -37.53 -12.24
CA ASP A 55 -11.37 -37.90 -13.53
C ASP A 55 -11.80 -36.63 -14.28
N ASP A 56 -10.88 -36.06 -15.06
CA ASP A 56 -11.10 -34.82 -15.82
C ASP A 56 -12.26 -34.94 -16.81
N ASP A 57 -12.46 -36.10 -17.44
CA ASP A 57 -13.55 -36.34 -18.39
C ASP A 57 -14.90 -36.35 -17.67
N GLY A 58 -14.97 -37.00 -16.51
CA GLY A 58 -16.15 -36.99 -15.63
C GLY A 58 -16.48 -35.60 -15.08
N LEU A 59 -15.45 -34.84 -14.68
CA LEU A 59 -15.61 -33.48 -14.15
C LEU A 59 -16.07 -32.49 -15.24
N ASN A 60 -15.48 -32.55 -16.44
CA ASN A 60 -15.84 -31.69 -17.56
C ASN A 60 -17.24 -32.01 -18.11
N ALA A 61 -17.63 -33.29 -18.13
CA ALA A 61 -18.98 -33.71 -18.50
C ALA A 61 -20.04 -33.21 -17.49
N ALA A 62 -19.73 -33.25 -16.19
CA ALA A 62 -20.60 -32.71 -15.14
C ALA A 62 -20.75 -31.17 -15.23
N ALA A 63 -19.68 -30.45 -15.60
CA ALA A 63 -19.71 -29.00 -15.77
C ALA A 63 -20.56 -28.53 -16.99
N THR A 64 -20.71 -29.39 -18.01
CA THR A 64 -21.37 -29.04 -19.29
C THR A 64 -22.87 -29.40 -19.32
N SER A 65 -23.47 -29.78 -18.18
CA SER A 65 -24.90 -30.11 -18.00
C SER A 65 -25.44 -31.32 -18.79
N ASN A 66 -24.57 -32.11 -19.43
CA ASN A 66 -24.94 -33.30 -20.19
C ASN A 66 -24.41 -34.56 -19.50
N ALA A 67 -24.94 -34.88 -18.31
CA ALA A 67 -24.74 -36.21 -17.73
C ALA A 67 -25.85 -36.55 -16.74
N THR A 68 -26.56 -37.65 -16.99
CA THR A 68 -27.31 -38.41 -16.00
C THR A 68 -26.33 -38.88 -14.92
N ILE A 69 -26.35 -38.21 -13.76
CA ILE A 69 -25.44 -38.47 -12.64
C ILE A 69 -25.90 -39.75 -11.91
N GLU A 70 -25.50 -40.91 -12.41
CA GLU A 70 -25.25 -42.04 -11.51
C GLU A 70 -23.96 -41.74 -10.75
N ARG A 71 -23.96 -42.00 -9.44
CA ARG A 71 -22.92 -41.63 -8.45
C ARG A 71 -21.50 -42.04 -8.86
N LYS A 72 -20.84 -41.27 -9.72
CA LYS A 72 -19.40 -41.37 -9.98
C LYS A 72 -18.67 -40.46 -8.99
N THR A 73 -17.70 -41.02 -8.27
CA THR A 73 -16.75 -40.24 -7.49
C THR A 73 -15.75 -39.60 -8.45
N PHE A 74 -15.52 -38.30 -8.33
CA PHE A 74 -14.62 -37.53 -9.21
C PHE A 74 -13.15 -37.77 -8.87
N VAL A 75 -12.86 -38.11 -7.62
CA VAL A 75 -11.51 -38.48 -7.17
C VAL A 75 -11.28 -39.94 -7.53
N LEU A 76 -10.19 -40.21 -8.26
CA LEU A 76 -9.78 -41.57 -8.60
C LEU A 76 -9.38 -42.30 -7.31
N ARG A 77 -9.81 -43.55 -7.14
CA ARG A 77 -9.57 -44.33 -5.91
C ARG A 77 -9.17 -45.74 -6.24
N CYS A 78 -8.40 -46.34 -5.34
CA CYS A 78 -8.14 -47.77 -5.38
C CYS A 78 -9.41 -48.57 -5.12
N ILE A 79 -9.65 -49.58 -5.96
CA ILE A 79 -10.79 -50.49 -5.82
C ILE A 79 -10.26 -51.87 -5.46
N ASN A 80 -10.83 -52.49 -4.42
CA ASN A 80 -10.52 -53.88 -4.07
C ASN A 80 -11.50 -54.81 -4.81
N TYR A 81 -10.98 -55.63 -5.71
CA TYR A 81 -11.76 -56.62 -6.46
C TYR A 81 -11.86 -57.92 -5.67
N GLU A 82 -12.66 -57.91 -4.60
CA GLU A 82 -12.79 -59.07 -3.71
C GLU A 82 -13.70 -60.18 -4.29
N ASN A 83 -14.53 -59.86 -5.30
CA ASN A 83 -15.50 -60.77 -5.93
C ASN A 83 -15.31 -60.95 -7.45
N ASP A 84 -14.15 -60.60 -8.01
CA ASP A 84 -13.92 -60.71 -9.45
C ASP A 84 -13.50 -62.14 -9.84
N ILE A 85 -14.16 -62.68 -10.87
CA ILE A 85 -14.08 -64.08 -11.31
C ILE A 85 -12.73 -64.41 -11.97
N ASN A 86 -12.00 -63.39 -12.45
CA ASN A 86 -10.72 -63.56 -13.13
C ASN A 86 -9.49 -63.35 -12.23
N TYR A 87 -9.60 -62.55 -11.16
CA TYR A 87 -8.48 -62.22 -10.27
C TYR A 87 -8.96 -61.99 -8.82
N PRO A 88 -9.26 -63.06 -8.07
CA PRO A 88 -9.75 -62.94 -6.71
C PRO A 88 -8.65 -62.43 -5.77
N GLY A 89 -8.89 -61.30 -5.10
CA GLY A 89 -8.02 -60.79 -4.03
C GLY A 89 -6.83 -59.95 -4.48
N THR A 90 -6.77 -59.51 -5.74
CA THR A 90 -5.71 -58.61 -6.22
C THR A 90 -6.11 -57.15 -6.06
N LEU A 91 -5.37 -56.41 -5.22
CA LEU A 91 -5.49 -54.96 -5.10
C LEU A 91 -4.76 -54.29 -6.28
N PHE A 92 -5.52 -53.86 -7.30
CA PHE A 92 -4.97 -53.11 -8.43
C PHE A 92 -5.09 -51.60 -8.16
N CYS A 93 -3.96 -50.96 -7.87
CA CYS A 93 -3.86 -49.53 -7.62
C CYS A 93 -2.89 -48.87 -8.60
N PRO A 94 -3.40 -48.26 -9.68
CA PRO A 94 -2.58 -47.50 -10.62
C PRO A 94 -2.30 -46.06 -10.14
N TYR A 95 -2.81 -45.64 -8.98
CA TYR A 95 -2.81 -44.25 -8.52
C TYR A 95 -1.86 -44.03 -7.33
N GLU A 96 -1.02 -42.99 -7.39
CA GLU A 96 -0.02 -42.64 -6.36
C GLU A 96 -0.32 -41.29 -5.66
N HIS A 97 -1.59 -40.98 -5.39
CA HIS A 97 -1.96 -39.73 -4.70
C HIS A 97 -2.41 -39.94 -3.24
N ILE A 98 -2.28 -38.89 -2.41
CA ILE A 98 -2.53 -38.92 -0.95
C ILE A 98 -3.92 -39.49 -0.59
N PHE A 99 -4.92 -39.24 -1.42
CA PHE A 99 -6.30 -39.65 -1.19
C PHE A 99 -6.70 -40.99 -1.84
N ALA A 100 -5.77 -41.73 -2.47
CA ALA A 100 -6.08 -42.95 -3.23
C ALA A 100 -6.77 -44.06 -2.40
N TYR A 101 -6.47 -44.13 -1.10
CA TYR A 101 -7.04 -45.08 -0.14
C TYR A 101 -8.07 -44.46 0.81
N SER A 102 -8.47 -43.19 0.60
CA SER A 102 -9.36 -42.49 1.52
C SER A 102 -10.83 -42.88 1.32
N THR A 103 -11.53 -43.13 2.42
CA THR A 103 -12.99 -43.36 2.45
C THR A 103 -13.81 -42.08 2.53
N TRP A 104 -13.17 -40.91 2.55
CA TRP A 104 -13.83 -39.62 2.70
C TRP A 104 -14.71 -39.29 1.49
N SER A 105 -15.76 -38.49 1.67
CA SER A 105 -16.54 -37.98 0.52
C SER A 105 -15.69 -37.01 -0.33
N ASP A 106 -15.98 -36.92 -1.63
CA ASP A 106 -15.29 -35.99 -2.55
C ASP A 106 -15.37 -34.54 -2.07
N ILE A 107 -16.52 -34.14 -1.52
CA ILE A 107 -16.73 -32.82 -0.92
C ILE A 107 -15.80 -32.62 0.29
N GLY A 108 -15.64 -33.63 1.13
CA GLY A 108 -14.75 -33.56 2.30
C GLY A 108 -13.27 -33.40 1.91
N ILE A 109 -12.83 -34.13 0.88
CA ILE A 109 -11.47 -34.00 0.34
C ILE A 109 -11.27 -32.60 -0.26
N GLY A 110 -12.23 -32.11 -1.04
CA GLY A 110 -12.19 -30.78 -1.64
C GLY A 110 -12.12 -29.65 -0.61
N VAL A 111 -12.94 -29.69 0.45
CA VAL A 111 -12.91 -28.68 1.52
C VAL A 111 -11.59 -28.73 2.30
N CYS A 112 -11.07 -29.93 2.59
CA CYS A 112 -9.80 -30.09 3.28
C CYS A 112 -8.64 -29.50 2.45
N LEU A 113 -8.56 -29.84 1.16
CA LEU A 113 -7.56 -29.30 0.24
C LEU A 113 -7.66 -27.79 0.13
N LEU A 114 -8.87 -27.25 -0.01
CA LEU A 114 -9.08 -25.80 -0.06
C LEU A 114 -8.54 -25.11 1.20
N LEU A 115 -8.85 -25.63 2.39
CA LEU A 115 -8.35 -25.06 3.65
C LEU A 115 -6.82 -25.12 3.74
N VAL A 116 -6.20 -26.23 3.31
CA VAL A 116 -4.75 -26.37 3.31
C VAL A 116 -4.09 -25.41 2.32
N CYS A 117 -4.65 -25.26 1.10
CA CYS A 117 -4.15 -24.34 0.08
C CYS A 117 -4.29 -22.88 0.50
N VAL A 118 -5.45 -22.49 1.05
CA VAL A 118 -5.66 -21.13 1.56
C VAL A 118 -4.74 -20.86 2.74
N GLY A 119 -4.61 -21.82 3.67
CA GLY A 119 -3.72 -21.71 4.81
C GLY A 119 -2.25 -21.57 4.41
N SER A 120 -1.77 -22.40 3.49
CA SER A 120 -0.39 -22.36 3.00
C SER A 120 -0.09 -21.07 2.22
N LEU A 121 -1.05 -20.57 1.43
CA LEU A 121 -0.96 -19.29 0.73
C LEU A 121 -0.84 -18.14 1.73
N VAL A 122 -1.69 -18.11 2.77
CA VAL A 122 -1.62 -17.09 3.83
C VAL A 122 -0.28 -17.13 4.56
N VAL A 123 0.20 -18.32 4.96
CA VAL A 123 1.50 -18.47 5.63
C VAL A 123 2.64 -18.02 4.72
N CYS A 124 2.62 -18.40 3.44
CA CYS A 124 3.63 -17.99 2.46
C CYS A 124 3.63 -16.46 2.28
N LEU A 125 2.46 -15.84 2.13
CA LEU A 125 2.32 -14.40 1.97
C LEU A 125 2.83 -13.65 3.21
N LEU A 126 2.45 -14.09 4.41
CA LEU A 126 2.92 -13.50 5.67
C LEU A 126 4.44 -13.70 5.85
N GLY A 127 4.96 -14.87 5.48
CA GLY A 127 6.38 -15.19 5.51
C GLY A 127 7.19 -14.27 4.59
N ILE A 128 6.75 -14.09 3.34
CA ILE A 128 7.39 -13.17 2.39
C ILE A 128 7.37 -11.74 2.93
N VAL A 129 6.24 -11.26 3.47
CA VAL A 129 6.15 -9.91 4.05
C VAL A 129 7.12 -9.75 5.22
N LYS A 130 7.19 -10.73 6.13
CA LYS A 130 8.10 -10.69 7.29
C LYS A 130 9.57 -10.70 6.88
N LEU A 131 9.94 -11.58 5.95
CA LEU A 131 11.30 -11.63 5.41
C LEU A 131 11.70 -10.30 4.76
N MET A 132 10.80 -9.69 3.99
CA MET A 132 11.06 -8.37 3.40
C MET A 132 11.24 -7.28 4.47
N GLN A 133 10.46 -7.31 5.55
CA GLN A 133 10.59 -6.38 6.67
C GLN A 133 11.94 -6.53 7.40
N ASP A 134 12.34 -7.77 7.70
CA ASP A 134 13.60 -8.05 8.39
C ASP A 134 14.83 -7.65 7.56
N LEU A 135 14.80 -7.89 6.24
CA LEU A 135 15.86 -7.48 5.31
C LEU A 135 16.01 -5.95 5.24
N LEU A 136 14.89 -5.24 5.27
CA LEU A 136 14.84 -3.78 5.23
C LEU A 136 15.34 -3.14 6.53
N ALA A 137 14.90 -3.65 7.67
CA ALA A 137 15.31 -3.19 8.99
C ALA A 137 16.79 -3.48 9.28
N GLY A 138 17.36 -4.56 8.72
CA GLY A 138 18.75 -4.93 8.88
C GLY A 138 19.69 -4.26 7.86
N ARG A 139 20.01 -5.00 6.79
CA ARG A 139 21.08 -4.64 5.85
C ARG A 139 20.82 -3.35 5.09
N ILE A 140 19.57 -3.11 4.67
CA ILE A 140 19.21 -1.95 3.87
C ILE A 140 19.20 -0.68 4.73
N ALA A 141 18.79 -0.76 6.00
CA ALA A 141 18.91 0.36 6.93
C ALA A 141 20.37 0.82 7.10
N VAL A 142 21.33 -0.11 7.18
CA VAL A 142 22.76 0.23 7.25
C VAL A 142 23.25 0.89 5.95
N LEU A 143 22.83 0.35 4.80
CA LEU A 143 23.19 0.91 3.49
C LEU A 143 22.59 2.31 3.29
N LEU A 144 21.35 2.49 3.74
CA LEU A 144 20.65 3.77 3.74
C LEU A 144 21.40 4.81 4.56
N ARG A 145 21.81 4.48 5.79
CA ARG A 145 22.65 5.37 6.62
C ARG A 145 23.92 5.76 5.90
N LYS A 146 24.64 4.80 5.32
CA LYS A 146 25.88 5.05 4.58
C LYS A 146 25.69 5.97 3.37
N ILE A 147 24.56 5.86 2.66
CA ILE A 147 24.22 6.74 1.53
C ILE A 147 23.78 8.11 2.02
N MET A 148 23.06 8.18 3.14
CA MET A 148 22.59 9.43 3.74
C MET A 148 23.70 10.27 4.36
N ASP A 149 24.68 9.63 4.98
CA ASP A 149 25.85 10.27 5.62
C ASP A 149 26.82 10.81 4.56
N LYS A 150 26.85 10.21 3.38
CA LYS A 150 27.60 10.73 2.23
C LYS A 150 26.91 11.95 1.63
N ARG A 151 27.15 13.13 2.22
CA ARG A 151 26.94 14.39 1.49
C ARG A 151 28.06 14.57 0.47
N LEU A 152 27.70 14.64 -0.82
CA LEU A 152 28.65 15.07 -1.84
C LEU A 152 29.14 16.48 -1.50
N PRO A 153 30.46 16.74 -1.60
CA PRO A 153 31.00 18.09 -1.39
C PRO A 153 30.42 19.07 -2.42
N TYR A 154 30.37 20.35 -2.05
CA TYR A 154 29.95 21.43 -2.93
C TYR A 154 30.82 21.41 -4.21
N PRO A 155 30.26 21.54 -5.43
CA PRO A 155 28.93 22.06 -5.81
C PRO A 155 27.81 21.02 -6.06
N PHE A 156 28.07 19.71 -5.93
CA PHE A 156 27.11 18.65 -6.30
C PHE A 156 26.13 18.27 -5.18
N GLY A 157 25.91 19.14 -4.20
CA GLY A 157 25.02 18.87 -3.06
C GLY A 157 23.58 18.51 -3.48
N TRP A 158 23.09 19.13 -4.56
CA TRP A 158 21.76 18.87 -5.13
C TRP A 158 21.62 17.42 -5.63
N LEU A 159 22.69 16.84 -6.18
CA LEU A 159 22.69 15.48 -6.72
C LEU A 159 22.49 14.43 -5.62
N THR A 160 22.88 14.75 -4.38
CA THR A 160 22.71 13.83 -3.25
C THR A 160 21.25 13.44 -3.05
N ASP A 161 20.31 14.38 -3.18
CA ASP A 161 18.89 14.07 -2.98
C ASP A 161 18.33 13.18 -4.12
N TYR A 162 18.84 13.36 -5.35
CA TYR A 162 18.50 12.50 -6.49
C TYR A 162 19.11 11.10 -6.36
N LEU A 163 20.31 10.95 -5.80
CA LEU A 163 20.91 9.65 -5.50
C LEU A 163 20.12 8.90 -4.43
N VAL A 164 19.68 9.61 -3.39
CA VAL A 164 18.80 9.06 -2.34
C VAL A 164 17.45 8.61 -2.93
N MET A 165 16.89 9.40 -3.87
CA MET A 165 15.69 9.02 -4.61
C MET A 165 15.90 7.78 -5.50
N LEU A 166 17.00 7.73 -6.25
CA LEU A 166 17.35 6.58 -7.09
C LEU A 166 17.54 5.32 -6.24
N PHE A 167 18.15 5.44 -5.06
CA PHE A 167 18.28 4.35 -4.12
C PHE A 167 16.91 3.83 -3.66
N GLY A 168 15.99 4.73 -3.27
CA GLY A 168 14.62 4.34 -2.92
C GLY A 168 13.88 3.63 -4.07
N CYS A 169 14.08 4.10 -5.30
CA CYS A 169 13.57 3.46 -6.51
C CYS A 169 14.15 2.04 -6.68
N ALA A 170 15.48 1.91 -6.64
CA ALA A 170 16.17 0.63 -6.81
C ALA A 170 15.77 -0.40 -5.75
N VAL A 171 15.69 0.00 -4.48
CA VAL A 171 15.27 -0.88 -3.39
C VAL A 171 13.85 -1.39 -3.62
N VAL A 172 12.91 -0.52 -4.01
CA VAL A 172 11.53 -0.94 -4.30
C VAL A 172 11.41 -1.77 -5.57
N MET A 173 12.23 -1.53 -6.60
CA MET A 173 12.24 -2.40 -7.78
C MET A 173 12.66 -3.83 -7.43
N VAL A 174 13.62 -4.00 -6.53
CA VAL A 174 14.11 -5.31 -6.09
C VAL A 174 13.13 -5.99 -5.14
N ILE A 175 12.62 -5.26 -4.14
CA ILE A 175 11.72 -5.79 -3.11
C ILE A 175 10.27 -5.90 -3.60
N GLN A 176 9.92 -5.15 -4.64
CA GLN A 176 8.58 -5.06 -5.25
C GLN A 176 7.46 -4.65 -4.27
N SER A 177 7.80 -4.17 -3.07
CA SER A 177 6.85 -3.80 -2.03
C SER A 177 7.17 -2.42 -1.44
N SER A 178 6.44 -1.40 -1.90
CA SER A 178 6.59 -0.03 -1.39
C SER A 178 5.98 0.18 -0.01
N SER A 179 5.02 -0.66 0.41
CA SER A 179 4.44 -0.62 1.76
C SER A 179 5.44 -1.13 2.80
N VAL A 180 6.11 -2.25 2.50
CA VAL A 180 7.15 -2.80 3.37
C VAL A 180 8.35 -1.86 3.47
N PHE A 181 8.76 -1.25 2.35
CA PHE A 181 9.79 -0.21 2.36
C PHE A 181 9.43 1.00 3.24
N ARG A 182 8.23 1.56 3.07
CA ARG A 182 7.78 2.73 3.86
C ARG A 182 7.63 2.41 5.34
N SER A 183 7.04 1.27 5.69
CA SER A 183 6.87 0.84 7.08
C SER A 183 8.20 0.59 7.80
N ALA A 184 9.23 0.12 7.10
CA ALA A 184 10.57 0.01 7.66
C ALA A 184 11.21 1.40 7.91
N LEU A 185 10.97 2.39 7.04
CA LEU A 185 11.51 3.74 7.20
C LEU A 185 10.84 4.54 8.33
N THR A 186 9.54 4.34 8.58
CA THR A 186 8.79 5.06 9.62
C THR A 186 9.46 5.03 11.00
N PRO A 187 9.87 3.87 11.58
CA PRO A 187 10.56 3.84 12.86
C PRO A 187 11.95 4.47 12.81
N LEU A 188 12.69 4.37 11.69
CA LEU A 188 13.99 5.04 11.55
C LEU A 188 13.87 6.55 11.65
N VAL A 189 12.80 7.12 11.09
CA VAL A 189 12.48 8.55 11.20
C VAL A 189 12.04 8.88 12.62
N GLY A 190 11.23 8.01 13.24
CA GLY A 190 10.77 8.18 14.62
C GLY A 190 11.90 8.19 15.66
N VAL A 191 12.97 7.44 15.43
CA VAL A 191 14.17 7.41 16.29
C VAL A 191 15.19 8.49 15.88
N GLY A 192 14.91 9.29 14.85
CA GLY A 192 15.78 10.39 14.39
C GLY A 192 16.99 9.95 13.56
N VAL A 193 17.06 8.67 13.17
CA VAL A 193 18.13 8.13 12.30
C VAL A 193 18.03 8.72 10.89
N VAL A 194 16.80 8.95 10.41
CA VAL A 194 16.52 9.51 9.09
C VAL A 194 15.76 10.81 9.26
N THR A 195 16.31 11.91 8.73
CA THR A 195 15.61 13.20 8.76
C THR A 195 14.46 13.22 7.74
N LEU A 196 13.39 13.99 8.04
CA LEU A 196 12.25 14.15 7.13
C LEU A 196 12.68 14.62 5.74
N ASP A 197 13.64 15.55 5.66
CA ASP A 197 14.19 16.06 4.39
C ASP A 197 14.80 14.98 3.50
N ARG A 198 15.35 13.92 4.09
CA ARG A 198 15.90 12.76 3.35
C ARG A 198 14.86 11.68 3.12
N LEU A 199 13.84 11.59 3.97
CA LEU A 199 12.72 10.69 3.81
C LEU A 199 11.89 11.01 2.55
N TYR A 200 11.64 12.29 2.28
CA TYR A 200 10.83 12.70 1.14
C TYR A 200 11.34 12.19 -0.22
N PRO A 201 12.62 12.40 -0.62
CA PRO A 201 13.16 11.80 -1.83
C PRO A 201 13.09 10.27 -1.86
N LEU A 202 13.28 9.59 -0.73
CA LEU A 202 13.14 8.12 -0.65
C LEU A 202 11.72 7.68 -0.98
N ILE A 203 10.71 8.35 -0.42
CA ILE A 203 9.31 8.04 -0.68
C ILE A 203 8.96 8.29 -2.14
N VAL A 204 9.37 9.43 -2.69
CA VAL A 204 9.13 9.76 -4.10
C VAL A 204 9.80 8.73 -5.02
N GLY A 205 11.05 8.35 -4.73
CA GLY A 205 11.76 7.29 -5.45
C GLY A 205 11.04 5.93 -5.36
N SER A 206 10.56 5.57 -4.17
CA SER A 206 9.81 4.33 -3.93
C SER A 206 8.51 4.25 -4.75
N ASN A 207 7.82 5.38 -4.96
CA ASN A 207 6.62 5.44 -5.78
C ASN A 207 6.93 5.19 -7.26
N VAL A 208 8.04 5.74 -7.76
CA VAL A 208 8.53 5.45 -9.12
C VAL A 208 8.96 3.99 -9.23
N GLY A 209 9.68 3.44 -8.26
CA GLY A 209 10.07 2.02 -8.27
C GLY A 209 8.88 1.06 -8.32
N THR A 210 7.74 1.44 -7.73
CA THR A 210 6.50 0.64 -7.76
C THR A 210 5.96 0.46 -9.18
N THR A 211 6.15 1.45 -10.07
CA THR A 211 5.62 1.39 -11.44
C THR A 211 6.31 0.30 -12.27
N PHE A 212 7.59 0.06 -12.01
CA PHE A 212 8.35 -1.03 -12.63
C PHE A 212 7.73 -2.40 -12.32
N THR A 213 7.26 -2.60 -11.09
CA THR A 213 6.57 -3.84 -10.69
C THR A 213 5.26 -4.00 -11.47
N GLY A 214 4.49 -2.92 -11.64
CA GLY A 214 3.26 -2.94 -12.43
C GLY A 214 3.50 -3.28 -13.90
N VAL A 215 4.57 -2.75 -14.50
CA VAL A 215 4.95 -3.06 -15.89
C VAL A 215 5.41 -4.51 -16.03
N LEU A 216 6.23 -5.02 -15.11
CA LEU A 216 6.61 -6.44 -15.11
C LEU A 216 5.39 -7.36 -14.95
N ALA A 217 4.46 -7.03 -14.05
CA ALA A 217 3.23 -7.80 -13.87
C ALA A 217 2.37 -7.82 -15.13
N ALA A 218 2.26 -6.67 -15.83
CA ALA A 218 1.56 -6.60 -17.11
C ALA A 218 2.26 -7.45 -18.19
N LEU A 219 3.58 -7.38 -18.31
CA LEU A 219 4.36 -8.20 -19.26
C LEU A 219 4.30 -9.70 -18.96
N SER A 220 4.04 -10.09 -17.71
CA SER A 220 3.88 -11.49 -17.31
C SER A 220 2.46 -12.02 -17.50
N SER A 221 1.51 -11.16 -17.90
CA SER A 221 0.11 -11.56 -18.09
C SER A 221 -0.12 -12.22 -19.46
N ASP A 222 -1.18 -13.02 -19.56
CA ASP A 222 -1.56 -13.72 -20.80
C ASP A 222 -1.67 -12.77 -22.00
N SER A 223 -1.30 -13.27 -23.18
CA SER A 223 -1.29 -12.53 -24.44
C SER A 223 -2.66 -11.92 -24.80
N THR A 224 -3.75 -12.49 -24.32
CA THR A 224 -5.12 -12.02 -24.53
C THR A 224 -5.48 -10.78 -23.70
N LYS A 225 -4.83 -10.58 -22.55
CA LYS A 225 -5.06 -9.44 -21.63
C LYS A 225 -3.89 -8.46 -21.58
N LEU A 226 -2.79 -8.77 -22.25
CA LEU A 226 -1.56 -7.98 -22.27
C LEU A 226 -1.81 -6.49 -22.57
N THR A 227 -2.68 -6.17 -23.53
CA THR A 227 -2.95 -4.76 -23.90
C THR A 227 -3.62 -4.00 -22.77
N GLU A 228 -4.60 -4.60 -22.10
CA GLU A 228 -5.35 -3.97 -21.00
C GLU A 228 -4.48 -3.81 -19.75
N THR A 229 -3.74 -4.87 -19.39
CA THR A 229 -2.84 -4.85 -18.21
C THR A 229 -1.68 -3.89 -18.41
N LEU A 230 -1.10 -3.84 -19.62
CA LEU A 230 -0.01 -2.93 -19.96
C LEU A 230 -0.49 -1.49 -20.04
N GLN A 231 -1.71 -1.25 -20.53
CA GLN A 231 -2.33 0.07 -20.50
C GLN A 231 -2.51 0.58 -19.06
N MET A 232 -3.02 -0.27 -18.17
CA MET A 232 -3.13 0.06 -16.74
C MET A 232 -1.74 0.35 -16.14
N ALA A 233 -0.73 -0.49 -16.41
CA ALA A 233 0.62 -0.31 -15.90
C ALA A 233 1.30 0.98 -16.42
N LEU A 234 1.14 1.30 -17.70
CA LEU A 234 1.70 2.51 -18.30
C LEU A 234 0.98 3.77 -17.79
N SER A 235 -0.33 3.72 -17.60
CA SER A 235 -1.08 4.84 -17.00
C SER A 235 -0.55 5.16 -15.59
N GLN A 236 -0.30 4.14 -14.76
CA GLN A 236 0.29 4.29 -13.44
C GLN A 236 1.73 4.82 -13.53
N THR A 237 2.50 4.36 -14.51
CA THR A 237 3.88 4.82 -14.75
C THR A 237 3.91 6.31 -15.09
N PHE A 238 3.10 6.74 -16.05
CA PHE A 238 2.99 8.14 -16.43
C PHE A 238 2.51 8.99 -15.27
N TYR A 239 1.47 8.58 -14.55
CA TYR A 239 0.95 9.32 -13.40
C TYR A 239 2.03 9.59 -12.34
N ASN A 240 2.81 8.57 -11.95
CA ASN A 240 3.89 8.74 -10.96
C ASN A 240 5.06 9.57 -11.51
N PHE A 241 5.40 9.40 -12.78
CA PHE A 241 6.48 10.17 -13.40
C PHE A 241 6.13 11.65 -13.56
N PHE A 242 4.90 11.96 -14.01
CA PHE A 242 4.40 13.34 -14.06
C PHE A 242 4.32 13.94 -12.67
N GLY A 243 3.84 13.18 -11.67
CA GLY A 243 3.84 13.61 -10.26
C GLY A 243 5.23 13.96 -9.75
N LEU A 244 6.23 13.10 -10.03
CA LEU A 244 7.63 13.37 -9.74
C LEU A 244 8.09 14.67 -10.41
N LEU A 245 7.89 14.80 -11.72
CA LEU A 245 8.36 15.94 -12.52
C LEU A 245 7.72 17.26 -12.09
N LEU A 246 6.47 17.22 -11.62
CA LEU A 246 5.74 18.38 -11.14
C LEU A 246 6.19 18.79 -9.72
N PHE A 247 6.23 17.85 -8.78
CA PHE A 247 6.41 18.16 -7.36
C PHE A 247 7.86 18.23 -6.90
N TYR A 248 8.79 17.52 -7.55
CA TYR A 248 10.15 17.36 -7.03
C TYR A 248 11.17 18.37 -7.58
N PRO A 249 11.28 18.62 -8.91
CA PRO A 249 12.21 19.59 -9.46
C PRO A 249 11.92 21.04 -9.05
N ILE A 250 10.64 21.39 -8.87
CA ILE A 250 10.23 22.76 -8.56
C ILE A 250 10.37 23.00 -7.05
N PRO A 251 11.28 23.88 -6.59
CA PRO A 251 11.62 24.02 -5.17
C PRO A 251 10.44 24.51 -4.32
N PHE A 252 9.53 25.29 -4.91
CA PHE A 252 8.31 25.74 -4.25
C PHE A 252 7.34 24.59 -4.02
N LEU A 253 7.05 23.79 -5.05
CA LEU A 253 6.13 22.64 -4.94
C LEU A 253 6.71 21.57 -4.02
N ARG A 254 8.02 21.33 -4.05
CA ARG A 254 8.69 20.37 -3.17
C ARG A 254 8.46 20.63 -1.68
N ARG A 255 8.37 21.90 -1.28
CA ARG A 255 8.15 22.30 0.12
C ARG A 255 6.69 22.14 0.56
N ILE A 256 5.73 22.05 -0.37
CA ILE A 256 4.31 21.98 -0.02
C ILE A 256 3.99 20.66 0.73
N PRO A 257 4.27 19.46 0.18
CA PRO A 257 3.98 18.21 0.90
C PRO A 257 4.71 18.11 2.24
N MET A 258 5.97 18.55 2.30
CA MET A 258 6.75 18.52 3.54
C MET A 258 6.12 19.38 4.64
N ASN A 259 5.77 20.62 4.31
CA ASN A 259 5.14 21.53 5.27
C ASN A 259 3.75 21.06 5.70
N LEU A 260 2.99 20.45 4.80
CA LEU A 260 1.70 19.85 5.13
C LEU A 260 1.86 18.64 6.06
N ALA A 261 2.84 17.77 5.79
CA ALA A 261 3.13 16.62 6.64
C ALA A 261 3.54 17.02 8.06
N MET A 262 4.43 18.03 8.19
CA MET A 262 4.83 18.55 9.51
C MET A 262 3.64 19.14 10.27
N LYS A 263 2.84 20.00 9.63
CA LYS A 263 1.64 20.59 10.26
C LYS A 263 0.61 19.54 10.67
N LEU A 264 0.41 18.52 9.84
CA LEU A 264 -0.49 17.41 10.12
C LEU A 264 0.01 16.60 11.33
N GLY A 265 1.32 16.35 11.39
CA GLY A 265 1.99 15.69 12.50
C GLY A 265 1.85 16.47 13.81
N ASP A 266 2.16 17.76 13.82
CA ASP A 266 2.05 18.64 14.99
C ASP A 266 0.60 18.71 15.51
N THR A 267 -0.37 18.81 14.60
CA THR A 267 -1.79 18.83 14.94
C THR A 267 -2.24 17.49 15.53
N THR A 268 -1.76 16.38 14.98
CA THR A 268 -2.06 15.03 15.48
C THR A 268 -1.42 14.77 16.84
N ALA A 269 -0.21 15.30 17.08
CA ALA A 269 0.45 15.23 18.37
C ALA A 269 -0.33 16.00 19.44
N LYS A 270 -0.89 17.17 19.09
CA LYS A 270 -1.72 17.97 19.98
C LYS A 270 -3.12 17.36 20.22
N TYR A 271 -3.75 16.84 19.17
CA TYR A 271 -5.11 16.30 19.21
C TYR A 271 -5.10 14.86 18.66
N ARG A 272 -4.93 13.86 19.53
CA ARG A 272 -4.79 12.45 19.09
C ARG A 272 -6.01 11.93 18.32
N TRP A 273 -7.20 12.50 18.55
CA TRP A 273 -8.45 12.08 17.90
C TRP A 273 -8.49 12.54 16.44
N PHE A 274 -7.74 13.61 16.14
CA PHE A 274 -7.63 14.16 14.81
C PHE A 274 -7.06 13.12 13.83
N ALA A 275 -6.14 12.26 14.25
CA ALA A 275 -5.64 11.16 13.40
C ALA A 275 -6.76 10.21 12.94
N LEU A 276 -7.65 9.80 13.85
CA LEU A 276 -8.75 8.89 13.52
C LEU A 276 -9.73 9.55 12.54
N VAL A 277 -10.10 10.81 12.81
CA VAL A 277 -10.98 11.57 11.92
C VAL A 277 -10.31 11.81 10.57
N TYR A 278 -9.02 12.13 10.55
CA TYR A 278 -8.26 12.31 9.33
C TYR A 278 -8.26 11.04 8.48
N ILE A 279 -8.01 9.87 9.09
CA ILE A 279 -8.04 8.59 8.38
C ILE A 279 -9.45 8.33 7.82
N LEU A 280 -10.50 8.48 8.64
CA LEU A 280 -11.88 8.29 8.21
C LEU A 280 -12.26 9.24 7.05
N VAL A 281 -11.92 10.52 7.18
CA VAL A 281 -12.30 11.52 6.18
C VAL A 281 -11.49 11.36 4.90
N VAL A 282 -10.17 11.26 4.99
CA VAL A 282 -9.28 11.31 3.80
C VAL A 282 -9.14 9.96 3.11
N PHE A 283 -9.16 8.84 3.84
CA PHE A 283 -8.99 7.51 3.24
C PHE A 283 -10.32 6.80 2.96
N ILE A 284 -11.43 7.19 3.60
CA ILE A 284 -12.73 6.54 3.40
C ILE A 284 -13.74 7.50 2.78
N LEU A 285 -14.12 8.58 3.48
CA LEU A 285 -15.20 9.45 3.03
C LEU A 285 -14.87 10.22 1.76
N LEU A 286 -13.64 10.72 1.62
CA LEU A 286 -13.23 11.50 0.44
C LEU A 286 -13.15 10.62 -0.82
N PRO A 287 -12.51 9.44 -0.82
CA PRO A 287 -12.57 8.53 -1.97
C PRO A 287 -14.00 8.07 -2.27
N ALA A 288 -14.81 7.77 -1.25
CA ALA A 288 -16.21 7.42 -1.44
C ALA A 288 -17.02 8.58 -2.05
N PHE A 289 -16.75 9.81 -1.64
CA PHE A 289 -17.38 11.01 -2.17
C PHE A 289 -16.96 11.27 -3.63
N LEU A 290 -15.67 11.16 -3.96
CA LEU A 290 -15.19 11.28 -5.33
C LEU A 290 -15.79 10.18 -6.23
N LEU A 291 -15.89 8.95 -5.72
CA LEU A 291 -16.54 7.84 -6.41
C LEU A 291 -18.04 8.10 -6.60
N ALA A 292 -18.74 8.63 -5.58
CA ALA A 292 -20.14 9.01 -5.68
C ALA A 292 -20.36 10.10 -6.74
N ILE A 293 -19.49 11.11 -6.78
CA ILE A 293 -19.50 12.14 -7.82
C ILE A 293 -19.26 11.52 -9.21
N SER A 294 -18.44 10.47 -9.32
CA SER A 294 -18.17 9.80 -10.59
C SER A 294 -19.40 9.14 -11.21
N PHE A 295 -20.47 8.89 -10.44
CA PHE A 295 -21.75 8.39 -10.96
C PHE A 295 -22.68 9.51 -11.47
N LEU A 296 -22.38 10.79 -11.19
CA LEU A 296 -23.19 11.91 -11.64
C LEU A 296 -22.91 12.26 -13.11
N PRO A 297 -23.87 12.89 -13.80
CA PRO A 297 -23.63 13.43 -15.13
C PRO A 297 -22.52 14.49 -15.07
N LEU A 298 -21.62 14.46 -16.06
CA LEU A 298 -20.45 15.34 -16.14
C LEU A 298 -20.69 16.84 -15.85
N PRO A 299 -21.74 17.50 -16.36
CA PRO A 299 -21.92 18.92 -16.07
C PRO A 299 -22.08 19.17 -14.57
N ALA A 300 -22.75 18.27 -13.84
CA ALA A 300 -22.85 18.34 -12.40
C ALA A 300 -21.51 18.03 -11.72
N MET A 301 -20.78 17.01 -12.19
CA MET A 301 -19.44 16.69 -11.68
C MET A 301 -18.47 17.87 -11.80
N ILE A 302 -18.37 18.48 -12.98
CA ILE A 302 -17.46 19.61 -13.23
C ILE A 302 -17.89 20.83 -12.41
N SER A 303 -19.19 21.07 -12.28
CA SER A 303 -19.69 22.16 -11.44
C SER A 303 -19.29 21.97 -9.98
N ILE A 304 -19.56 20.81 -9.39
CA ILE A 304 -19.25 20.51 -7.98
C ILE A 304 -17.75 20.57 -7.75
N LEU A 305 -16.96 19.85 -8.57
CA LEU A 305 -15.51 19.81 -8.44
C LEU A 305 -14.87 21.18 -8.70
N GLY A 306 -15.38 21.92 -9.68
CA GLY A 306 -14.95 23.27 -10.01
C GLY A 306 -15.18 24.24 -8.85
N VAL A 307 -16.36 24.21 -8.21
CA VAL A 307 -16.64 25.02 -7.02
C VAL A 307 -15.69 24.67 -5.87
N VAL A 308 -15.45 23.38 -5.62
CA VAL A 308 -14.51 22.93 -4.58
C VAL A 308 -13.09 23.41 -4.87
N ILE A 309 -12.62 23.29 -6.11
CA ILE A 309 -11.28 23.74 -6.53
C ILE A 309 -11.16 25.26 -6.41
N ILE A 310 -12.14 26.02 -6.90
CA ILE A 310 -12.16 27.49 -6.82
C ILE A 310 -12.15 27.93 -5.35
N PHE A 311 -12.94 27.29 -4.50
CA PHE A 311 -12.96 27.57 -3.06
C PHE A 311 -11.59 27.28 -2.41
N CYS A 312 -10.98 26.14 -2.73
CA CYS A 312 -9.62 25.81 -2.25
C CYS A 312 -8.58 26.83 -2.74
N ILE A 313 -8.62 27.24 -4.01
CA ILE A 313 -7.73 28.28 -4.55
C ILE A 313 -7.96 29.59 -3.81
N PHE A 314 -9.21 30.00 -3.59
CA PHE A 314 -9.54 31.21 -2.85
C PHE A 314 -8.95 31.19 -1.44
N VAL A 315 -9.14 30.09 -0.69
CA VAL A 315 -8.57 29.93 0.66
C VAL A 315 -7.04 29.98 0.63
N VAL A 316 -6.40 29.34 -0.34
CA VAL A 316 -4.93 29.38 -0.49
C VAL A 316 -4.46 30.79 -0.82
N VAL A 317 -5.10 31.48 -1.77
CA VAL A 317 -4.76 32.84 -2.19
C VAL A 317 -4.92 33.82 -1.04
N VAL A 318 -6.04 33.77 -0.29
CA VAL A 318 -6.26 34.58 0.90
C VAL A 318 -5.19 34.31 1.96
N ASN A 319 -4.89 33.05 2.26
CA ASN A 319 -3.83 32.71 3.23
C ASN A 319 -2.43 33.17 2.79
N VAL A 320 -2.15 33.16 1.48
CA VAL A 320 -0.89 33.68 0.92
C VAL A 320 -0.85 35.21 1.00
N LEU A 321 -1.95 35.89 0.67
CA LEU A 321 -2.10 37.34 0.77
C LEU A 321 -1.98 37.83 2.22
N GLN A 322 -2.59 37.14 3.18
CA GLN A 322 -2.43 37.43 4.62
C GLN A 322 -0.96 37.39 5.06
N ARG A 323 -0.16 36.45 4.54
CA ARG A 323 1.27 36.34 4.88
C ARG A 323 2.19 37.28 4.12
N LYS A 324 1.93 37.55 2.84
CA LYS A 324 2.82 38.35 1.98
C LYS A 324 2.44 39.82 1.88
N CYS A 325 1.16 40.17 1.97
CA CYS A 325 0.68 41.54 1.85
C CYS A 325 -0.65 41.77 2.61
N ALA A 326 -0.58 41.86 3.94
CA ALA A 326 -1.74 42.11 4.79
C ALA A 326 -2.41 43.48 4.57
N LYS A 327 -1.74 44.43 3.88
CA LYS A 327 -2.25 45.77 3.61
C LYS A 327 -3.21 45.84 2.40
N CYS A 328 -3.12 44.93 1.44
CA CYS A 328 -3.98 44.90 0.25
C CYS A 328 -5.33 44.17 0.46
N LEU A 329 -5.59 43.65 1.66
CA LEU A 329 -6.75 42.82 1.96
C LEU A 329 -7.77 43.61 2.80
N PRO A 330 -9.09 43.54 2.50
CA PRO A 330 -10.11 44.18 3.33
C PRO A 330 -10.09 43.62 4.76
N GLU A 331 -10.47 44.43 5.75
CA GLU A 331 -10.31 44.10 7.18
C GLU A 331 -10.93 42.75 7.58
N VAL A 332 -12.08 42.39 6.98
CA VAL A 332 -12.79 41.13 7.24
C VAL A 332 -11.98 39.89 6.81
N LEU A 333 -11.12 40.01 5.80
CA LEU A 333 -10.31 38.90 5.28
C LEU A 333 -8.89 38.88 5.86
N LYS A 334 -8.49 39.88 6.67
CA LYS A 334 -7.16 39.90 7.31
C LYS A 334 -7.02 38.84 8.41
N THR A 335 -8.12 38.52 9.09
CA THR A 335 -8.17 37.46 10.11
C THR A 335 -9.41 36.61 9.88
N TRP A 336 -9.29 35.30 10.03
CA TRP A 336 -10.44 34.39 9.92
C TRP A 336 -11.39 34.45 11.14
N ASN A 337 -11.31 35.52 11.94
CA ASN A 337 -12.10 35.71 13.17
C ASN A 337 -13.60 35.92 12.91
N PHE A 338 -13.99 36.27 11.68
CA PHE A 338 -15.39 36.33 11.28
C PHE A 338 -16.04 34.94 11.22
N LEU A 339 -15.27 33.86 11.03
CA LEU A 339 -15.85 32.52 10.99
C LEU A 339 -16.20 32.00 12.40
N PRO A 340 -17.23 31.16 12.51
CA PRO A 340 -17.58 30.51 13.76
C PRO A 340 -16.38 29.77 14.37
N ILE A 341 -16.31 29.73 15.70
CA ILE A 341 -15.22 29.13 16.47
C ILE A 341 -14.94 27.68 16.03
N TRP A 342 -15.97 26.95 15.58
CA TRP A 342 -15.89 25.60 15.00
C TRP A 342 -15.02 25.48 13.74
N MET A 343 -14.86 26.55 12.95
CA MET A 343 -14.07 26.52 11.71
C MET A 343 -12.63 27.05 11.88
N HIS A 344 -12.33 27.70 13.02
CA HIS A 344 -11.02 28.30 13.30
C HIS A 344 -10.23 27.55 14.39
N SER A 345 -10.90 26.91 15.36
CA SER A 345 -10.24 26.21 16.47
C SER A 345 -10.77 24.79 16.66
N LEU A 346 -9.83 23.83 16.80
CA LEU A 346 -10.16 22.45 17.14
C LEU A 346 -10.39 22.22 18.65
N GLN A 347 -10.10 23.20 19.51
CA GLN A 347 -10.24 23.09 20.97
C GLN A 347 -11.64 22.66 21.47
N PRO A 348 -12.77 23.22 20.97
CA PRO A 348 -14.10 22.80 21.46
C PRO A 348 -14.44 21.35 21.11
N TYR A 349 -13.93 20.86 19.98
CA TYR A 349 -14.10 19.46 19.58
C TYR A 349 -13.27 18.51 20.41
N ASP A 350 -12.11 18.94 20.88
CA ASP A 350 -11.21 18.11 21.66
C ASP A 350 -11.86 17.62 22.95
N HIS A 351 -12.59 18.50 23.65
CA HIS A 351 -13.32 18.13 24.86
C HIS A 351 -14.44 17.13 24.57
N PHE A 352 -15.21 17.35 23.49
CA PHE A 352 -16.29 16.45 23.09
C PHE A 352 -15.76 15.08 22.65
N MET A 353 -14.78 15.07 21.74
CA MET A 353 -14.22 13.86 21.16
C MET A 353 -13.47 13.03 22.20
N THR A 354 -12.69 13.65 23.09
CA THR A 354 -11.98 12.94 24.16
C THR A 354 -12.95 12.30 25.14
N ARG A 355 -14.09 12.94 25.46
CA ARG A 355 -15.13 12.38 26.34
C ARG A 355 -15.84 11.16 25.73
N HIS A 356 -16.01 11.12 24.41
CA HIS A 356 -16.63 9.98 23.72
C HIS A 356 -15.62 8.87 23.41
N LEU A 357 -14.40 9.21 22.97
CA LEU A 357 -13.36 8.24 22.61
C LEU A 357 -12.72 7.56 23.83
N SER A 358 -12.62 8.25 24.98
CA SER A 358 -12.11 7.64 26.22
C SER A 358 -13.05 6.58 26.83
N LYS A 359 -14.33 6.59 26.44
CA LYS A 359 -15.31 5.56 26.84
C LYS A 359 -15.17 4.26 26.05
N LEU A 360 -14.54 4.29 24.87
CA LEU A 360 -14.24 3.08 24.11
C LEU A 360 -13.05 2.35 24.74
N ALA A 361 -13.25 1.10 25.15
CA ALA A 361 -12.26 0.28 25.84
C ALA A 361 -10.92 0.16 25.09
N CYS A 362 -10.94 0.13 23.76
CA CYS A 362 -9.75 0.04 22.89
C CYS A 362 -8.93 1.35 22.86
N CYS A 363 -9.57 2.50 23.09
CA CYS A 363 -8.95 3.82 22.94
C CYS A 363 -8.56 4.45 24.29
N ARG A 364 -9.08 3.95 25.42
CA ARG A 364 -8.91 4.54 26.76
C ARG A 364 -7.46 4.90 27.13
N LYS A 365 -6.48 4.02 26.83
CA LYS A 365 -5.06 4.25 27.15
C LYS A 365 -4.38 5.30 26.27
N CYS A 366 -4.87 5.51 25.05
CA CYS A 366 -4.30 6.48 24.10
C CYS A 366 -4.86 7.90 24.29
N PHE A 367 -5.97 8.05 25.02
CA PHE A 367 -6.74 9.29 25.12
C PHE A 367 -6.90 9.84 26.54
N GLN A 368 -6.33 9.17 27.55
CA GLN A 368 -6.21 9.75 28.88
C GLN A 368 -5.18 10.87 28.84
N GLN A 369 -5.64 12.11 29.04
CA GLN A 369 -4.75 13.20 29.44
C GLN A 369 -4.10 12.80 30.77
N GLN A 370 -2.78 12.78 30.83
CA GLN A 370 -2.08 12.84 32.11
C GLN A 370 -2.53 14.11 32.81
N PRO A 371 -3.06 14.05 34.04
CA PRO A 371 -3.31 15.25 34.82
C PRO A 371 -1.97 15.96 35.03
N GLU A 372 -1.93 17.28 34.83
CA GLU A 372 -0.90 18.14 35.39
C GLU A 372 -0.91 17.95 36.91
N ASN A 373 -0.06 17.05 37.40
CA ASN A 373 0.55 17.06 38.72
C ASN A 373 1.63 15.95 38.74
N ASP A 374 2.80 16.32 39.27
CA ASP A 374 4.02 15.52 39.50
C ASP A 374 5.08 15.50 38.39
N GLU A 375 5.90 16.56 38.42
CA GLU A 375 7.22 16.70 37.79
C GLU A 375 8.28 15.65 38.20
N ASN A 376 7.94 14.57 38.91
CA ASN A 376 8.95 13.68 39.54
C ASN A 376 8.88 12.18 39.18
N SER A 377 8.06 11.73 38.23
CA SER A 377 7.93 10.28 37.93
C SER A 377 8.35 9.85 36.51
N VAL A 378 8.77 10.77 35.63
CA VAL A 378 9.25 10.44 34.26
C VAL A 378 10.78 10.33 34.18
N SER A 379 11.52 10.67 35.25
CA SER A 379 12.99 10.56 35.28
C SER A 379 13.51 9.11 35.31
N GLY A 380 12.68 8.13 35.67
CA GLY A 380 13.13 6.75 35.91
C GLY A 380 13.34 5.87 34.67
N PHE A 381 12.78 6.20 33.50
CA PHE A 381 12.78 5.28 32.35
C PHE A 381 13.43 5.83 31.07
N ILE A 382 13.72 7.15 31.02
CA ILE A 382 14.41 7.79 29.88
C ILE A 382 15.90 8.05 30.20
N GLY A 383 16.30 7.96 31.47
CA GLY A 383 17.69 8.19 31.92
C GLY A 383 18.70 7.11 31.52
N GLU A 384 18.28 5.92 31.10
CA GLU A 384 19.22 4.80 30.83
C GLU A 384 19.78 4.75 29.40
N ILE A 385 19.23 5.53 28.46
CA ILE A 385 19.59 5.42 27.03
C ILE A 385 20.35 6.67 26.52
N SER A 386 20.47 7.72 27.33
CA SER A 386 21.09 8.99 26.91
C SER A 386 22.05 9.57 27.96
N GLU A 387 22.97 8.76 28.50
CA GLU A 387 24.14 9.30 29.21
C GLU A 387 25.37 9.32 28.26
N PRO A 388 26.06 10.47 28.11
CA PRO A 388 27.33 10.50 27.40
C PRO A 388 28.37 9.66 28.15
N PRO A 389 29.29 8.97 27.45
CA PRO A 389 30.20 7.96 28.04
C PRO A 389 31.09 8.50 29.17
N VAL A 390 31.35 9.81 29.20
CA VAL A 390 32.13 10.48 30.25
C VAL A 390 31.36 10.61 31.56
N ALA A 391 30.03 10.82 31.51
CA ALA A 391 29.19 10.93 32.71
C ALA A 391 29.06 9.57 33.42
N ARG A 392 29.01 8.46 32.65
CA ARG A 392 28.99 7.09 33.17
C ARG A 392 30.29 6.74 33.92
N LEU A 393 31.45 7.21 33.43
CA LEU A 393 32.75 6.98 34.07
C LEU A 393 32.90 7.73 35.40
N ILE A 394 32.38 8.95 35.51
CA ILE A 394 32.40 9.75 36.76
C ILE A 394 31.48 9.13 37.82
N ARG A 395 30.34 8.56 37.39
CA ARG A 395 29.41 7.89 38.29
C ARG A 395 29.98 6.58 38.83
N LEU A 396 30.68 5.81 37.99
CA LEU A 396 31.37 4.59 38.39
C LEU A 396 32.59 4.85 39.28
N SER A 397 33.32 5.96 39.09
CA SER A 397 34.44 6.32 39.97
C SER A 397 33.98 6.76 41.37
N HIS A 398 32.76 7.27 41.52
CA HIS A 398 32.18 7.59 42.83
C HIS A 398 31.62 6.36 43.56
N GLN A 399 31.29 5.26 42.86
CA GLN A 399 30.83 4.02 43.47
C GLN A 399 31.96 3.09 43.93
N THR A 400 33.20 3.33 43.50
CA THR A 400 34.38 2.54 43.91
C THR A 400 35.17 3.15 45.08
N GLN A 401 34.67 4.23 45.70
CA GLN A 401 35.19 4.76 46.96
C GLN A 401 34.29 4.35 48.14
N VAL A 402 34.32 3.06 48.49
CA VAL A 402 34.08 2.55 49.85
C VAL A 402 35.07 1.43 50.11
#